data_AF-A0A9P0LSF0-F1
#
_entry.id   AF-A0A9P0LSF0-F1
#
_cell.length_a   1.000
_cell.length_b   1.000
_cell.length_c   1.000
_cell.angle_alpha   90.00
_cell.angle_beta   90.00
_cell.angle_gamma   90.00
#
_symmetry.space_group_name_H-M   'P 1'
#
loop_
_entity.id
_entity.type
_entity.pdbx_description
1 polymer ?
#
loop_
_entity_poly.entity_id
_entity_poly.type
_entity_poly.pdbx_seq_one_letter_code
_entity_poly.pdbx_strand_id
1 'polypeptide(L)'
;MVDNKQISIPYVKDRESHNPINMFALSISVILLTITFITFSVRNSKQPNKIFNVYSQPGRWFTLKYYVLRCTLMLRRLKYYFMDKSNFFQPKQLEQLQPLSEHELAFDAVFFHFVSQDGIYYCSGIERRQEGKCSGLIYLVLPEYGVFCNEKMPSTILDADPESLFSMEYFGAEGISFKPLEPMKKWHVSYKGKMK
;
A
#
# COMPACT_ATOMS: atom_id res chain seq x y z
N MET A 1 83.45 57.52 -4.89
CA MET A 1 82.06 58.01 -4.97
C MET A 1 81.27 57.00 -5.80
N VAL A 2 80.66 56.01 -5.16
CA VAL A 2 79.62 55.16 -5.76
C VAL A 2 78.63 54.84 -4.65
N ASP A 3 77.39 55.30 -4.85
CA ASP A 3 76.25 55.23 -3.94
C ASP A 3 75.79 53.80 -3.67
N ASN A 4 75.60 53.48 -2.40
CA ASN A 4 75.03 52.21 -1.95
C ASN A 4 73.54 52.44 -1.63
N LYS A 5 72.65 52.27 -2.62
CA LYS A 5 71.20 52.35 -2.44
C LYS A 5 70.65 50.98 -2.05
N GLN A 6 70.32 50.82 -0.77
CA GLN A 6 69.51 49.70 -0.27
C GLN A 6 68.07 49.83 -0.79
N ILE A 7 67.62 48.83 -1.56
CA ILE A 7 66.23 48.69 -1.99
C ILE A 7 65.54 47.74 -1.01
N SER A 8 64.61 48.26 -0.22
CA SER A 8 63.76 47.47 0.68
C SER A 8 62.60 46.84 -0.09
N ILE A 9 62.55 45.52 -0.12
CA ILE A 9 61.43 44.74 -0.68
C ILE A 9 60.31 44.67 0.37
N PRO A 10 59.03 44.93 0.03
CA PRO A 10 57.94 44.84 0.99
C PRO A 10 57.63 43.38 1.34
N TYR A 11 57.43 43.14 2.64
CA TYR A 11 57.04 41.85 3.21
C TYR A 11 55.63 41.47 2.72
N VAL A 12 55.54 40.42 1.92
CA VAL A 12 54.26 39.85 1.46
C VAL A 12 53.60 39.15 2.65
N LYS A 13 52.45 39.68 3.09
CA LYS A 13 51.61 39.09 4.13
C LYS A 13 51.08 37.74 3.61
N ASP A 14 51.50 36.66 4.26
CA ASP A 14 51.08 35.29 3.94
C ASP A 14 49.56 35.21 3.83
N ARG A 15 49.10 34.83 2.65
CA ARG A 15 47.69 34.55 2.38
C ARG A 15 47.43 33.16 2.98
N GLU A 16 46.78 33.12 4.15
CA GLU A 16 46.40 31.89 4.86
C GLU A 16 45.87 30.86 3.86
N SER A 17 46.66 29.80 3.65
CA SER A 17 46.25 28.66 2.85
C SER A 17 45.19 27.90 3.64
N HIS A 18 43.92 28.14 3.34
CA HIS A 18 42.86 27.25 3.77
C HIS A 18 43.07 25.88 3.13
N ASN A 19 43.81 25.01 3.83
CA ASN A 19 44.12 23.66 3.40
C ASN A 19 42.82 22.87 3.23
N PRO A 20 42.44 22.47 2.00
CA PRO A 20 41.18 21.77 1.74
C PRO A 20 41.08 20.46 2.53
N ILE A 21 42.23 19.84 2.84
CA ILE A 21 42.36 18.63 3.66
C ILE A 21 41.77 18.84 5.07
N ASN A 22 41.96 20.03 5.67
CA ASN A 22 41.42 20.34 7.01
C ASN A 22 39.90 20.51 6.97
N MET A 23 39.35 21.05 5.88
CA MET A 23 37.90 21.15 5.71
C MET A 23 37.23 19.79 5.50
N PHE A 24 37.88 18.86 4.79
CA PHE A 24 37.40 17.49 4.64
C PHE A 24 37.47 16.69 5.94
N ALA A 25 38.55 16.83 6.72
CA ALA A 25 38.64 16.18 8.02
C ALA A 25 37.59 16.70 9.01
N LEU A 26 37.32 18.01 9.00
CA LEU A 26 36.29 18.64 9.82
C LEU A 26 34.89 18.14 9.46
N SER A 27 34.57 18.02 8.16
CA SER A 27 33.26 17.53 7.71
C SER A 27 33.03 16.07 8.10
N ILE A 28 34.04 15.21 7.97
CA ILE A 28 33.97 13.81 8.40
C ILE A 28 33.75 13.71 9.92
N SER A 29 34.46 14.53 10.71
CA SER A 29 34.31 14.55 12.17
C SER A 29 32.90 14.96 12.61
N VAL A 30 32.31 15.99 11.98
CA VAL A 30 30.94 16.43 12.25
C VAL A 30 29.92 15.34 11.88
N ILE A 31 30.14 14.62 10.77
CA ILE A 31 29.28 13.49 10.36
C ILE A 31 29.35 12.36 11.40
N LEU A 32 30.55 12.01 11.88
CA LEU A 32 30.70 10.98 12.90
C LEU A 32 30.02 11.38 14.22
N LEU A 33 30.22 12.62 14.68
CA LEU A 33 29.58 13.13 15.90
C LEU A 33 28.05 13.13 15.81
N THR A 34 27.50 13.54 14.66
CA THR A 34 26.04 13.53 14.45
C THR A 34 25.48 12.11 14.42
N ILE A 35 26.15 11.15 13.76
CA ILE A 35 25.75 9.73 13.80
C ILE A 35 25.81 9.18 15.22
N THR A 36 26.85 9.53 15.98
CA THR A 36 27.02 9.05 17.36
C THR A 36 25.95 9.64 18.28
N PHE A 37 25.60 10.91 18.11
CA PHE A 37 24.52 11.58 18.84
C PHE A 37 23.14 10.98 18.51
N ILE A 38 22.87 10.72 17.22
CA ILE A 38 21.61 10.08 16.77
C ILE A 38 21.51 8.67 17.34
N THR A 39 22.57 7.86 17.27
CA THR A 39 22.56 6.49 17.82
C THR A 39 22.39 6.49 19.35
N PHE A 40 23.03 7.42 20.06
CA PHE A 40 22.85 7.59 21.51
C PHE A 40 21.41 8.00 21.88
N SER A 41 20.85 9.00 21.19
CA SER A 41 19.49 9.48 21.41
C SER A 41 18.42 8.42 21.11
N VAL A 42 18.62 7.65 20.03
CA VAL A 42 17.76 6.52 19.67
C VAL A 42 17.90 5.37 20.67
N ARG A 43 19.12 5.09 21.17
CA ARG A 43 19.36 4.04 22.17
C ARG A 43 18.64 4.32 23.49
N ASN A 44 18.62 5.58 23.92
CA ASN A 44 18.01 6.01 25.18
C ASN A 44 16.48 6.19 25.10
N SER A 45 15.90 6.16 23.91
CA SER A 45 14.45 6.21 23.73
C SER A 45 13.80 4.88 24.16
N LYS A 46 12.92 4.93 25.17
CA LYS A 46 12.20 3.76 25.69
C LYS A 46 11.21 3.22 24.64
N GLN A 47 11.06 1.90 24.58
CA GLN A 47 10.02 1.27 23.76
C GLN A 47 8.68 1.40 24.50
N PRO A 48 7.66 2.01 23.90
CA PRO A 48 6.32 2.04 24.49
C PRO A 48 5.75 0.61 24.58
N ASN A 49 5.00 0.34 25.64
CA ASN A 49 4.29 -0.93 25.80
C ASN A 49 3.23 -1.08 24.71
N LYS A 50 2.95 -2.31 24.31
CA LYS A 50 1.87 -2.59 23.35
C LYS A 50 0.51 -2.26 23.96
N ILE A 51 -0.39 -1.64 23.19
CA ILE A 51 -1.78 -1.42 23.60
C ILE A 51 -2.48 -2.79 23.60
N PHE A 52 -3.11 -3.15 24.71
CA PHE A 52 -3.72 -4.48 24.94
C PHE A 52 -2.78 -5.66 24.72
N ASN A 53 -1.46 -5.48 24.84
CA ASN A 53 -0.44 -6.49 24.49
C ASN A 53 -0.45 -6.98 23.03
N VAL A 54 -1.31 -6.43 22.17
CA VAL A 54 -1.46 -6.80 20.74
C VAL A 54 -0.89 -5.71 19.84
N TYR A 55 -1.34 -4.47 20.02
CA TYR A 55 -1.05 -3.38 19.08
C TYR A 55 0.28 -2.71 19.41
N SER A 56 1.21 -2.77 18.46
CA SER A 56 2.53 -2.16 18.60
C SER A 56 2.47 -0.65 18.45
N GLN A 57 3.15 0.07 19.33
CA GLN A 57 3.22 1.53 19.30
C GLN A 57 4.49 2.03 18.56
N PRO A 58 4.52 3.29 18.09
CA PRO A 58 5.70 3.90 17.49
C PRO A 58 6.94 3.79 18.38
N GLY A 59 7.85 2.87 18.04
CA GLY A 59 9.11 2.68 18.77
C GLY A 59 10.18 3.69 18.39
N ARG A 60 11.35 3.60 19.02
CA ARG A 60 12.51 4.48 18.78
C ARG A 60 12.96 4.65 17.31
N TRP A 61 12.73 3.63 16.49
CA TRP A 61 13.08 3.62 15.07
C TRP A 61 11.93 4.03 14.15
N PHE A 62 10.77 4.37 14.70
CA PHE A 62 9.57 4.69 13.94
C PHE A 62 9.83 5.83 12.95
N THR A 63 10.42 6.94 13.41
CA THR A 63 10.70 8.11 12.58
C THR A 63 11.60 7.76 11.39
N LEU A 64 12.69 7.00 11.63
CA LEU A 64 13.58 6.55 10.56
C LEU A 64 12.84 5.64 9.56
N LYS A 65 12.14 4.61 10.06
CA LYS A 65 11.37 3.69 9.22
C LYS A 65 10.32 4.44 8.39
N TYR A 66 9.65 5.42 8.99
CA TYR A 66 8.67 6.27 8.33
C TYR A 66 9.28 7.05 7.16
N TYR A 67 10.40 7.75 7.38
CA TYR A 67 11.05 8.49 6.30
C TYR A 67 11.63 7.58 5.22
N VAL A 68 12.21 6.43 5.58
CA VAL A 68 12.67 5.43 4.60
C VAL A 68 11.50 4.93 3.74
N LEU A 69 10.37 4.57 4.36
CA LEU A 69 9.18 4.14 3.63
C LEU A 69 8.62 5.28 2.77
N ARG A 70 8.58 6.51 3.27
CA ARG A 70 8.13 7.68 2.51
C ARG A 70 9.03 7.96 1.31
N CYS A 71 10.36 7.88 1.49
CA CYS A 71 11.32 8.05 0.40
C CYS A 71 11.16 6.96 -0.65
N THR A 72 11.02 5.69 -0.26
CA THR A 72 10.81 4.59 -1.21
C THR A 72 9.48 4.73 -1.97
N LEU A 73 8.39 5.16 -1.30
CA LEU A 73 7.12 5.47 -1.96
C LEU A 73 7.22 6.67 -2.90
N MET A 74 7.95 7.72 -2.52
CA MET A 74 8.19 8.89 -3.37
C MET A 74 9.00 8.52 -4.62
N LEU A 75 10.07 7.75 -4.46
CA LEU A 75 10.87 7.23 -5.57
C LEU A 75 10.04 6.32 -6.49
N ARG A 76 9.18 5.47 -5.93
CA ARG A 76 8.22 4.66 -6.71
C ARG A 76 7.25 5.53 -7.51
N ARG A 77 6.69 6.58 -6.90
CA ARG A 77 5.78 7.52 -7.57
C ARG A 77 6.50 8.31 -8.67
N LEU A 78 7.75 8.71 -8.44
CA LEU A 78 8.56 9.40 -9.42
C LEU A 78 8.89 8.47 -10.60
N LYS A 79 9.31 7.23 -10.32
CA LYS A 79 9.50 6.18 -11.33
C LYS A 79 8.22 5.98 -12.15
N TYR A 80 7.05 5.92 -11.51
CA TYR A 80 5.76 5.78 -12.18
C TYR A 80 5.46 6.94 -13.15
N TYR A 81 5.91 8.16 -12.84
CA TYR A 81 5.74 9.31 -13.74
C TYR A 81 6.62 9.23 -14.98
N PHE A 82 7.85 8.69 -14.83
CA PHE A 82 8.82 8.54 -15.93
C PHE A 82 8.72 7.21 -16.68
N MET A 83 8.00 6.22 -16.15
CA MET A 83 7.82 4.94 -16.83
C MET A 83 6.84 5.09 -17.99
N ASP A 84 7.18 4.45 -19.11
CA ASP A 84 6.22 4.28 -20.21
C ASP A 84 5.01 3.49 -19.71
N LYS A 85 3.83 4.09 -19.86
CA LYS A 85 2.58 3.55 -19.33
C LYS A 85 1.95 2.51 -20.24
N SER A 86 2.47 2.34 -21.44
CA SER A 86 2.03 1.34 -22.42
C SER A 86 2.04 -0.10 -21.86
N ASN A 87 2.97 -0.41 -20.96
CA ASN A 87 3.15 -1.73 -20.34
C ASN A 87 2.41 -1.91 -19.00
N PHE A 88 1.61 -0.94 -18.54
CA PHE A 88 0.80 -1.16 -17.33
C PHE A 88 -0.43 -2.01 -17.67
N PHE A 89 -0.79 -2.89 -16.74
CA PHE A 89 -2.06 -3.62 -16.79
C PHE A 89 -3.21 -2.64 -16.99
N GLN A 90 -4.05 -2.93 -17.98
CA GLN A 90 -5.26 -2.14 -18.18
C GLN A 90 -6.18 -2.39 -16.98
N PRO A 91 -6.78 -1.37 -16.35
CA PRO A 91 -7.67 -1.56 -15.21
C PRO A 91 -8.78 -2.59 -15.45
N LYS A 92 -9.25 -2.66 -16.70
CA LYS A 92 -10.23 -3.66 -17.16
C LYS A 92 -9.77 -5.10 -16.90
N GLN A 93 -8.48 -5.40 -17.05
CA GLN A 93 -7.93 -6.74 -16.85
C GLN A 93 -7.90 -7.15 -15.37
N LEU A 94 -7.88 -6.20 -14.44
CA LEU A 94 -7.82 -6.48 -13.00
C LEU A 94 -9.21 -6.79 -12.39
N GLU A 95 -10.27 -6.32 -13.03
CA GLU A 95 -11.65 -6.47 -12.54
C GLU A 95 -12.46 -7.53 -13.28
N GLN A 96 -11.91 -8.05 -14.39
CA GLN A 96 -12.46 -9.21 -15.08
C GLN A 96 -12.17 -10.49 -14.30
N LEU A 97 -12.95 -11.53 -14.59
CA LEU A 97 -12.72 -12.86 -14.03
C LEU A 97 -11.34 -13.35 -14.44
N GLN A 98 -10.53 -13.74 -13.47
CA GLN A 98 -9.22 -14.28 -13.75
C GLN A 98 -9.33 -15.77 -14.07
N PRO A 99 -8.54 -16.29 -15.03
CA PRO A 99 -8.40 -17.71 -15.22
C PRO A 99 -7.76 -18.31 -13.95
N LEU A 100 -8.38 -19.36 -13.41
CA LEU A 100 -7.80 -20.09 -12.28
C LEU A 100 -6.61 -20.91 -12.76
N SER A 101 -5.53 -20.95 -11.98
CA SER A 101 -4.41 -21.85 -12.24
C SER A 101 -4.80 -23.30 -11.96
N GLU A 102 -4.02 -24.27 -12.43
CA GLU A 102 -4.29 -25.71 -12.23
C GLU A 102 -4.18 -26.16 -10.75
N HIS A 103 -3.75 -25.27 -9.86
CA HIS A 103 -3.58 -25.59 -8.45
C HIS A 103 -4.96 -25.75 -7.77
N GLU A 104 -5.10 -26.77 -6.92
CA GLU A 104 -6.37 -27.08 -6.23
C GLU A 104 -6.89 -25.92 -5.36
N LEU A 105 -5.97 -25.17 -4.76
CA LEU A 105 -6.26 -23.99 -3.95
C LEU A 105 -6.34 -22.68 -4.76
N ALA A 106 -6.38 -22.74 -6.10
CA ALA A 106 -6.59 -21.55 -6.91
C ALA A 106 -8.03 -21.05 -6.74
N PHE A 107 -8.17 -19.76 -6.41
CA PHE A 107 -9.46 -19.10 -6.31
C PHE A 107 -9.36 -17.68 -6.84
N ASP A 108 -10.51 -17.16 -7.27
CA ASP A 108 -10.70 -15.77 -7.66
C ASP A 108 -11.91 -15.23 -6.90
N ALA A 109 -11.78 -14.06 -6.28
CA ALA A 109 -12.77 -13.58 -5.35
C ALA A 109 -13.04 -12.10 -5.51
N VAL A 110 -14.31 -11.74 -5.36
CA VAL A 110 -14.76 -10.36 -5.28
C VAL A 110 -15.65 -10.21 -4.06
N PHE A 111 -15.51 -9.06 -3.40
CA PHE A 111 -16.20 -8.81 -2.15
C PHE A 111 -16.59 -7.33 -2.05
N PHE A 112 -17.85 -7.08 -1.72
CA PHE A 112 -18.42 -5.74 -1.58
C PHE A 112 -18.94 -5.52 -0.17
N HIS A 113 -18.56 -4.37 0.38
CA HIS A 113 -19.10 -3.85 1.63
C HIS A 113 -19.67 -2.46 1.39
N PHE A 114 -20.83 -2.20 1.98
CA PHE A 114 -21.45 -0.88 1.98
C PHE A 114 -22.04 -0.58 3.35
N VAL A 115 -21.96 0.68 3.74
CA VAL A 115 -22.56 1.21 4.97
C VAL A 115 -23.23 2.55 4.66
N SER A 116 -24.48 2.70 5.07
CA SER A 116 -25.20 3.97 5.06
C SER A 116 -25.03 4.72 6.39
N GLN A 117 -25.18 6.04 6.36
CA GLN A 117 -25.34 6.86 7.56
C GLN A 117 -26.56 6.43 8.39
N ASP A 118 -27.59 5.88 7.75
CA ASP A 118 -28.81 5.39 8.40
C ASP A 118 -28.61 4.01 9.07
N GLY A 119 -27.40 3.46 9.08
CA GLY A 119 -27.12 2.15 9.67
C GLY A 119 -27.55 0.96 8.82
N ILE A 120 -27.75 1.15 7.51
CA ILE A 120 -27.88 0.03 6.56
C ILE A 120 -26.49 -0.53 6.30
N TYR A 121 -26.31 -1.83 6.50
CA TYR A 121 -25.06 -2.53 6.17
C TYR A 121 -25.30 -3.56 5.09
N TYR A 122 -24.44 -3.61 4.09
CA TYR A 122 -24.45 -4.64 3.07
C TYR A 122 -23.07 -5.26 2.98
N CYS A 123 -23.03 -6.58 2.88
CA CYS A 123 -21.80 -7.36 2.80
C CYS A 123 -22.09 -8.57 1.93
N SER A 124 -21.44 -8.69 0.79
CA SER A 124 -21.55 -9.89 -0.03
C SER A 124 -20.27 -10.17 -0.79
N GLY A 125 -20.09 -11.43 -1.16
CA GLY A 125 -18.94 -11.84 -1.93
C GLY A 125 -19.15 -13.19 -2.59
N ILE A 126 -18.36 -13.41 -3.63
CA ILE A 126 -18.27 -14.66 -4.36
C ILE A 126 -16.78 -14.98 -4.50
N GLU A 127 -16.40 -16.16 -4.07
CA GLU A 127 -15.12 -16.80 -4.30
C GLU A 127 -15.34 -17.98 -5.25
N ARG A 128 -14.84 -17.86 -6.48
CA ARG A 128 -14.85 -18.94 -7.48
C ARG A 128 -13.73 -19.92 -7.19
N ARG A 129 -14.04 -21.21 -7.31
CA ARG A 129 -13.08 -22.31 -7.26
C ARG A 129 -13.18 -23.17 -8.52
N GLN A 130 -12.33 -24.18 -8.57
CA GLN A 130 -12.36 -25.21 -9.61
C GLN A 130 -13.73 -25.90 -9.68
N GLU A 131 -14.00 -26.55 -10.81
CA GLU A 131 -15.21 -27.37 -11.04
C GLU A 131 -16.53 -26.59 -10.95
N GLY A 132 -16.52 -25.27 -11.16
CA GLY A 132 -17.75 -24.46 -11.16
C GLY A 132 -18.38 -24.30 -9.77
N LYS A 133 -17.64 -24.57 -8.70
CA LYS A 133 -18.07 -24.33 -7.32
C LYS A 133 -17.74 -22.90 -6.91
N CYS A 134 -18.65 -22.27 -6.19
CA CYS A 134 -18.42 -20.98 -5.55
C CYS A 134 -18.60 -21.09 -4.04
N SER A 135 -17.81 -20.32 -3.29
CA SER A 135 -18.14 -19.97 -1.93
C SER A 135 -18.65 -18.54 -1.93
N GLY A 136 -19.91 -18.32 -1.57
CA GLY A 136 -20.51 -16.99 -1.57
C GLY A 136 -21.41 -16.76 -0.38
N LEU A 137 -21.63 -15.48 -0.10
CA LEU A 137 -22.47 -15.03 0.99
C LEU A 137 -23.09 -13.69 0.65
N ILE A 138 -24.21 -13.40 1.28
CA ILE A 138 -24.83 -12.08 1.27
C ILE A 138 -25.46 -11.82 2.64
N TYR A 139 -25.19 -10.64 3.17
CA TYR A 139 -25.82 -10.08 4.35
C TYR A 139 -26.32 -8.67 4.04
N LEU A 140 -27.56 -8.41 4.44
CA LEU A 140 -28.16 -7.09 4.41
C LEU A 140 -28.74 -6.79 5.79
N VAL A 141 -28.17 -5.81 6.48
CA VAL A 141 -28.66 -5.32 7.76
C VAL A 141 -29.52 -4.10 7.51
N LEU A 142 -30.77 -4.17 7.96
CA LEU A 142 -31.69 -3.05 7.97
C LEU A 142 -32.03 -2.71 9.43
N PRO A 143 -31.92 -1.44 9.87
CA PRO A 143 -32.11 -1.05 11.26
C PRO A 143 -33.41 -1.56 11.89
N GLU A 144 -34.50 -1.55 11.13
CA GLU A 144 -35.84 -1.92 11.61
C GLU A 144 -36.17 -3.41 11.50
N TYR A 145 -35.43 -4.14 10.64
CA TYR A 145 -35.77 -5.52 10.28
C TYR A 145 -34.70 -6.54 10.70
N GLY A 146 -33.52 -6.08 11.13
CA GLY A 146 -32.42 -6.93 11.56
C GLY A 146 -31.52 -7.36 10.39
N VAL A 147 -31.01 -8.59 10.47
CA VAL A 147 -30.02 -9.13 9.53
C VAL A 147 -30.70 -10.11 8.60
N PHE A 148 -30.66 -9.82 7.32
CA PHE A 148 -31.05 -10.72 6.24
C PHE A 148 -29.84 -11.43 5.67
N CYS A 149 -30.01 -12.69 5.33
CA CYS A 149 -29.00 -13.47 4.62
C CYS A 149 -29.64 -14.37 3.55
N ASN A 150 -28.85 -14.91 2.62
CA ASN A 150 -29.36 -15.90 1.68
C ASN A 150 -29.84 -17.16 2.42
N GLU A 151 -30.87 -17.82 1.88
CA GLU A 151 -31.52 -18.97 2.51
C GLU A 151 -30.56 -20.11 2.88
N LYS A 152 -29.50 -20.32 2.07
CA LYS A 152 -28.51 -21.38 2.27
C LYS A 152 -27.60 -21.20 3.48
N MET A 153 -27.52 -20.00 4.06
CA MET A 153 -26.69 -19.77 5.24
C MET A 153 -27.09 -20.71 6.39
N PRO A 154 -26.15 -21.30 7.13
CA PRO A 154 -24.72 -20.95 7.20
C PRO A 154 -23.84 -21.60 6.12
N SER A 155 -24.39 -22.41 5.21
CA SER A 155 -23.61 -22.95 4.10
C SER A 155 -23.31 -21.86 3.08
N THR A 156 -22.03 -21.66 2.77
CA THR A 156 -21.58 -20.71 1.75
C THR A 156 -21.33 -21.36 0.40
N ILE A 157 -21.57 -22.68 0.27
CA ILE A 157 -21.34 -23.39 -1.00
C ILE A 157 -22.50 -23.09 -1.95
N LEU A 158 -22.19 -22.39 -3.04
CA LEU A 158 -23.11 -21.98 -4.09
C LEU A 158 -22.68 -22.57 -5.43
N ASP A 159 -23.65 -22.91 -6.26
CA ASP A 159 -23.40 -23.27 -7.65
C ASP A 159 -23.13 -22.00 -8.47
N ALA A 160 -22.05 -22.01 -9.25
CA ALA A 160 -21.75 -20.91 -10.15
C ALA A 160 -22.83 -20.78 -11.23
N ASP A 161 -23.12 -19.54 -11.60
CA ASP A 161 -23.97 -19.27 -12.76
C ASP A 161 -23.27 -19.76 -14.04
N PRO A 162 -23.87 -20.66 -14.83
CA PRO A 162 -23.26 -21.15 -16.07
C PRO A 162 -22.87 -20.01 -17.02
N GLU A 163 -23.69 -18.96 -17.15
CA GLU A 163 -23.41 -17.83 -18.04
C GLU A 163 -22.19 -17.02 -17.56
N SER A 164 -22.00 -16.91 -16.24
CA SER A 164 -20.80 -16.31 -15.64
C SER A 164 -19.54 -17.12 -16.00
N LEU A 165 -19.61 -18.45 -15.93
CA LEU A 165 -18.49 -19.33 -16.26
C LEU A 165 -18.11 -19.28 -17.75
N PHE A 166 -19.09 -19.20 -18.65
CA PHE A 166 -18.83 -19.15 -20.10
C PHE A 166 -18.38 -17.77 -20.58
N SER A 167 -19.02 -16.70 -20.10
CA SER A 167 -18.72 -15.34 -20.55
C SER A 167 -17.45 -14.77 -19.93
N MET A 168 -17.10 -15.18 -18.70
CA MET A 168 -16.01 -14.63 -17.90
C MET A 168 -16.11 -13.10 -17.71
N GLU A 169 -17.32 -12.53 -17.81
CA GLU A 169 -17.54 -11.07 -17.73
C GLU A 169 -17.96 -10.58 -16.35
N TYR A 170 -18.54 -11.44 -15.52
CA TYR A 170 -19.10 -11.09 -14.22
C TYR A 170 -19.02 -12.27 -13.26
N PHE A 171 -19.03 -12.00 -11.97
CA PHE A 171 -19.09 -13.03 -10.93
C PHE A 171 -20.56 -13.34 -10.66
N GLY A 172 -20.97 -14.59 -10.86
CA GLY A 172 -22.35 -15.02 -10.66
C GLY A 172 -22.45 -16.34 -9.91
N ALA A 173 -23.27 -16.39 -8.86
CA ALA A 173 -23.60 -17.62 -8.14
C ALA A 173 -24.94 -17.47 -7.42
N GLU A 174 -25.86 -18.42 -7.64
CA GLU A 174 -27.17 -18.51 -6.96
C GLU A 174 -27.90 -17.17 -6.73
N GLY A 175 -28.04 -16.39 -7.80
CA GLY A 175 -28.75 -15.12 -7.80
C GLY A 175 -27.91 -13.92 -7.35
N ILE A 176 -26.73 -14.11 -6.78
CA ILE A 176 -25.75 -13.05 -6.55
C ILE A 176 -25.04 -12.75 -7.87
N SER A 177 -24.92 -11.47 -8.24
CA SER A 177 -24.21 -11.04 -9.45
C SER A 177 -23.40 -9.77 -9.20
N PHE A 178 -22.12 -9.80 -9.63
CA PHE A 178 -21.23 -8.65 -9.65
C PHE A 178 -20.62 -8.45 -11.04
N LYS A 179 -21.02 -7.37 -11.71
CA LYS A 179 -20.55 -7.03 -13.05
C LYS A 179 -19.84 -5.67 -13.05
N PRO A 180 -18.57 -5.59 -13.47
CA PRO A 180 -17.92 -4.30 -13.70
C PRO A 180 -18.57 -3.61 -14.91
N LEU A 181 -19.08 -2.39 -14.72
CA LEU A 181 -19.62 -1.56 -15.81
C LEU A 181 -18.55 -0.60 -16.33
N GLU A 182 -17.87 0.08 -15.41
CA GLU A 182 -16.75 0.95 -15.71
C GLU A 182 -15.57 0.57 -14.81
N PRO A 183 -14.42 0.19 -15.39
CA PRO A 183 -13.31 -0.31 -14.60
C PRO A 183 -12.87 0.66 -13.50
N MET A 184 -12.77 0.17 -12.26
CA MET A 184 -12.38 0.91 -11.05
C MET A 184 -13.30 2.08 -10.69
N LYS A 185 -14.50 2.16 -11.27
CA LYS A 185 -15.44 3.27 -11.08
C LYS A 185 -16.84 2.81 -10.70
N LYS A 186 -17.39 1.85 -11.44
CA LYS A 186 -18.80 1.49 -11.33
C LYS A 186 -19.00 0.01 -11.51
N TRP A 187 -19.68 -0.58 -10.54
CA TRP A 187 -20.08 -1.97 -10.53
C TRP A 187 -21.60 -2.07 -10.44
N HIS A 188 -22.15 -3.04 -11.15
CA HIS A 188 -23.52 -3.48 -10.93
C HIS A 188 -23.50 -4.65 -9.96
N VAL A 189 -24.09 -4.44 -8.79
CA VAL A 189 -24.19 -5.41 -7.71
C VAL A 189 -25.66 -5.73 -7.53
N SER A 190 -26.04 -6.99 -7.68
CA SER A 190 -27.44 -7.41 -7.57
C SER A 190 -27.60 -8.76 -6.89
N TYR A 191 -28.79 -8.97 -6.33
CA TYR A 191 -29.21 -10.23 -5.75
C TYR A 191 -30.64 -10.55 -6.18
N LYS A 192 -30.84 -11.75 -6.70
CA LYS A 192 -32.15 -12.30 -7.07
C LYS A 192 -32.38 -13.61 -6.33
N GLY A 193 -33.00 -13.51 -5.17
CA GLY A 193 -33.34 -14.66 -4.35
C GLY A 193 -34.16 -14.25 -3.14
N LYS A 194 -34.60 -15.24 -2.38
CA LYS A 194 -35.24 -15.01 -1.08
C LYS A 194 -34.16 -14.82 -0.02
N MET A 195 -34.42 -13.92 0.92
CA MET A 195 -33.61 -13.76 2.11
C MET A 195 -34.41 -14.17 3.34
N LYS A 196 -33.70 -14.64 4.37
CA LYS A 196 -34.25 -14.97 5.69
C LYS A 196 -33.63 -14.12 6.78
#